data_AF-A0A1F6EF72-F1
#
_entry.id   AF-A0A1F6EF72-F1
#
_cell.length_a   1.000
_cell.length_b   1.000
_cell.length_c   1.000
_cell.angle_alpha   90.00
_cell.angle_beta   90.00
_cell.angle_gamma   90.00
#
_symmetry.space_group_name_H-M   'P 1'
#
loop_
_entity.id
_entity.type
_entity.pdbx_description
1 polymer ?
#
loop_
_entity_poly.entity_id
_entity_poly.type
_entity_poly.pdbx_seq_one_letter_code
_entity_poly.pdbx_strand_id
1 'polypeptide(L)'
;MWRSENPRQILYRRTTRIVVTALFFVGVFIFPWWLWLLLGVFLLFFYQSYEVLLGALFSDLLYGTATPFLGGLPFLTTGIFVLMTLAVFLVHRRLLV
;
A
#
# COMPACT_ATOMS: atom_id res chain seq x y z
N MET A 1 2.44 -34.75 -0.38
CA MET A 1 2.86 -34.27 -1.73
C MET A 1 3.31 -32.82 -1.58
N TRP A 2 4.57 -32.58 -1.22
CA TRP A 2 5.11 -31.22 -1.06
C TRP A 2 5.39 -30.65 -2.46
N ARG A 3 4.67 -29.60 -2.85
CA ARG A 3 4.96 -28.86 -4.08
C ARG A 3 6.28 -28.11 -3.85
N SER A 4 7.39 -28.69 -4.30
CA SER A 4 8.68 -28.02 -4.37
C SER A 4 8.51 -26.81 -5.30
N GLU A 5 8.26 -25.64 -4.71
CA GLU A 5 8.27 -24.39 -5.46
C GLU A 5 9.71 -24.15 -5.94
N ASN A 6 9.89 -24.09 -7.26
CA ASN A 6 11.18 -23.86 -7.89
C ASN A 6 11.84 -22.61 -7.26
N PRO A 7 13.10 -22.66 -6.81
CA PRO A 7 13.76 -21.52 -6.14
C PRO A 7 13.76 -20.24 -6.98
N ARG A 8 13.72 -20.37 -8.32
CA ARG A 8 13.57 -19.24 -9.25
C ARG A 8 12.21 -18.53 -9.15
N GLN A 9 11.13 -19.27 -8.88
CA GLN A 9 9.77 -18.74 -8.71
C GLN A 9 9.67 -17.90 -7.43
N ILE A 10 10.29 -18.36 -6.34
CA ILE A 10 10.36 -17.63 -5.07
C ILE A 10 11.13 -16.32 -5.25
N LEU A 11 12.27 -16.37 -5.95
CA LEU A 11 13.05 -15.19 -6.28
C LEU A 11 12.24 -14.20 -7.13
N TYR A 12 11.61 -14.67 -8.21
CA TYR A 12 10.80 -13.83 -9.09
C TYR A 12 9.69 -13.11 -8.31
N ARG A 13 8.94 -13.83 -7.47
CA ARG A 13 7.84 -13.26 -6.67
C ARG A 13 8.33 -12.19 -5.67
N ARG A 14 9.52 -12.37 -5.10
CA ARG A 14 10.16 -11.36 -4.24
C ARG A 14 10.62 -10.15 -5.06
N THR A 15 11.31 -10.38 -6.17
CA THR A 15 11.79 -9.30 -7.05
C THR A 15 10.64 -8.46 -7.58
N THR A 16 9.55 -9.08 -8.03
CA THR A 16 8.36 -8.35 -8.49
C THR A 16 7.76 -7.50 -7.38
N ARG A 17 7.71 -7.99 -6.14
CA ARG A 17 7.19 -7.20 -5.01
C ARG A 17 8.05 -5.96 -4.76
N ILE A 18 9.37 -6.14 -4.69
CA ILE A 18 10.32 -5.05 -4.46
C ILE A 18 10.24 -4.01 -5.58
N VAL A 19 10.20 -4.45 -6.84
CA VAL A 19 10.12 -3.56 -8.00
C VAL A 19 8.81 -2.76 -7.98
N VAL A 20 7.67 -3.39 -7.72
CA VAL A 20 6.38 -2.69 -7.66
C VAL A 20 6.31 -1.73 -6.47
N THR A 21 6.84 -2.09 -5.30
CA THR A 21 6.96 -1.16 -4.16
C THR A 21 7.84 0.04 -4.52
N ALA A 22 9.01 -0.17 -5.14
CA ALA A 22 9.90 0.91 -5.53
C ALA A 22 9.24 1.84 -6.56
N LEU A 23 8.55 1.27 -7.57
CA LEU A 23 7.76 2.03 -8.54
C LEU A 23 6.65 2.85 -7.87
N PHE A 24 6.00 2.29 -6.85
CA PHE A 24 4.99 3.00 -6.07
C PHE A 24 5.59 4.24 -5.37
N PHE A 25 6.72 4.10 -4.66
CA PHE A 25 7.36 5.25 -4.00
C PHE A 25 7.82 6.33 -4.99
N VAL A 26 8.42 5.93 -6.11
CA VAL A 26 8.79 6.89 -7.17
C VAL A 26 7.53 7.56 -7.73
N GLY A 27 6.46 6.80 -7.89
CA GLY A 27 5.18 7.30 -8.39
C GLY A 27 4.53 8.33 -7.48
N VAL A 28 4.73 8.27 -6.17
CA VAL A 28 4.26 9.27 -5.21
C VAL A 28 4.78 10.67 -5.56
N PHE A 29 6.00 10.80 -6.10
CA PHE A 29 6.58 12.11 -6.43
C PHE A 29 6.21 12.65 -7.81
N ILE A 30 5.89 11.76 -8.76
CA ILE A 30 5.70 12.14 -10.17
C ILE A 30 4.20 12.25 -10.51
N PHE A 31 3.38 11.34 -9.99
CA PHE A 31 1.99 11.23 -10.38
C PHE A 31 1.07 12.05 -9.48
N PRO A 32 -0.11 12.46 -10.00
CA PRO A 32 -1.14 13.07 -9.19
C PRO A 32 -1.57 12.19 -8.03
N TRP A 33 -2.00 12.82 -6.94
CA TRP A 33 -2.27 12.14 -5.67
C TRP A 33 -3.29 11.00 -5.76
N TRP A 34 -4.28 11.12 -6.63
CA TRP A 34 -5.29 10.08 -6.85
C TRP A 34 -4.75 8.80 -7.51
N LEU A 35 -3.73 8.91 -8.37
CA LEU A 35 -3.24 7.77 -9.17
C LEU A 35 -2.39 6.82 -8.32
N TRP A 36 -1.47 7.36 -7.52
CA TRP A 36 -0.65 6.52 -6.65
C TRP A 36 -1.47 5.96 -5.47
N LEU A 37 -2.52 6.66 -4.98
CA LEU A 37 -3.45 6.12 -3.97
C LEU A 37 -4.08 4.80 -4.44
N LEU A 38 -4.57 4.75 -5.68
CA LEU A 38 -5.13 3.51 -6.26
C LEU A 38 -4.10 2.39 -6.30
N LEU A 39 -2.85 2.73 -6.63
CA LEU A 39 -1.75 1.77 -6.70
C LEU A 39 -1.39 1.24 -5.30
N GLY A 40 -1.46 2.09 -4.27
CA GLY A 40 -1.31 1.68 -2.88
C GLY A 40 -2.40 0.71 -2.42
N VAL A 41 -3.66 0.98 -2.76
CA VAL A 41 -4.78 0.07 -2.47
C VAL A 41 -4.56 -1.29 -3.13
N PHE A 42 -4.15 -1.28 -4.40
CA PHE A 42 -3.82 -2.50 -5.13
C PHE A 42 -2.70 -3.31 -4.44
N LEU A 43 -1.60 -2.65 -4.07
CA LEU A 43 -0.50 -3.28 -3.34
C LEU A 43 -0.93 -3.88 -1.99
N LEU A 44 -1.79 -3.18 -1.26
CA LEU A 44 -2.29 -3.63 0.03
C LEU A 44 -3.15 -4.90 -0.10
N PHE A 45 -4.05 -4.96 -1.09
CA PHE A 45 -4.95 -6.11 -1.27
C PHE A 45 -4.26 -7.33 -1.90
N PHE A 46 -3.44 -7.13 -2.94
CA PHE A 46 -2.86 -8.25 -3.71
C PHE A 46 -1.55 -8.76 -3.14
N TYR A 47 -0.74 -7.87 -2.55
CA TYR A 47 0.60 -8.20 -2.06
C TYR A 47 0.75 -8.08 -0.54
N GLN A 48 -0.30 -7.67 0.18
CA GLN A 48 -0.26 -7.40 1.62
C GLN A 48 0.93 -6.53 2.02
N SER A 49 1.30 -5.58 1.15
CA SER A 49 2.47 -4.76 1.42
C SER A 49 2.13 -3.66 2.42
N TYR A 50 2.56 -3.82 3.66
CA TYR A 50 2.45 -2.80 4.71
C TYR A 50 3.33 -1.57 4.42
N GLU A 51 4.27 -1.67 3.47
CA GLU A 51 5.13 -0.57 3.00
C GLU A 51 4.30 0.58 2.41
N VAL A 52 3.06 0.30 1.99
CA VAL A 52 2.11 1.30 1.49
C VAL A 52 1.76 2.34 2.56
N LEU A 53 1.81 1.99 3.85
CA LEU A 53 1.59 2.95 4.94
C LEU A 53 2.65 4.06 4.96
N LEU A 54 3.90 3.71 4.68
CA LEU A 54 4.98 4.69 4.58
C LEU A 54 4.76 5.60 3.37
N GLY A 55 4.31 5.06 2.24
CA GLY A 55 3.96 5.89 1.07
C GLY A 55 2.78 6.82 1.32
N ALA A 56 1.75 6.37 2.05
CA ALA A 56 0.64 7.22 2.46
C ALA A 56 1.11 8.34 3.39
N LEU A 57 2.02 8.04 4.32
CA LEU A 57 2.65 9.03 5.18
C LEU A 57 3.45 10.07 4.37
N PHE A 58 4.29 9.61 3.43
CA PHE A 58 5.04 10.52 2.56
C PHE A 58 4.10 11.38 1.71
N SER A 59 3.01 10.82 1.22
CA SER A 59 2.03 11.61 0.50
C SER A 59 1.40 12.68 1.37
N ASP A 60 0.97 12.37 2.59
CA ASP A 60 0.41 13.41 3.47
C ASP A 60 1.47 14.47 3.82
N LEU A 61 2.75 14.12 3.86
CA LEU A 61 3.82 15.11 4.04
C LEU A 61 4.03 16.00 2.80
N LEU A 62 3.85 15.45 1.59
CA LEU A 62 4.08 16.17 0.33
C LEU A 62 2.84 16.94 -0.15
N TYR A 63 1.67 16.37 0.04
CA TYR A 63 0.38 16.81 -0.50
C TYR A 63 -0.69 17.03 0.56
N GLY A 64 -0.44 16.63 1.81
CA GLY A 64 -1.42 16.73 2.90
C GLY A 64 -1.58 18.17 3.38
N THR A 65 -2.36 18.93 2.63
CA THR A 65 -2.88 20.22 3.07
C THR A 65 -4.16 19.97 3.87
N ALA A 66 -4.34 20.67 4.99
CA ALA A 66 -5.60 20.66 5.73
C ALA A 66 -6.71 21.29 4.87
N THR A 67 -7.41 20.47 4.09
CA THR A 67 -8.51 20.93 3.26
C THR A 67 -9.73 21.20 4.14
N PRO A 68 -10.30 22.43 4.13
CA PRO A 68 -11.50 22.75 4.90
C PRO A 68 -12.69 21.84 4.57
N PHE A 69 -12.76 21.38 3.32
CA PHE A 69 -13.78 20.48 2.82
C PHE A 69 -13.81 19.12 3.53
N LEU A 70 -12.68 18.65 4.07
CA LEU A 70 -12.55 17.37 4.76
C LEU A 70 -12.40 17.55 6.29
N GLY A 71 -12.90 18.65 6.84
CA GLY A 71 -12.88 18.92 8.28
C GLY A 71 -11.54 19.40 8.84
N GLY A 72 -10.60 19.79 7.96
CA GLY A 72 -9.28 20.29 8.37
C GLY A 72 -8.37 19.23 9.00
N LEU A 73 -8.71 17.95 8.85
CA LEU A 73 -7.91 16.85 9.41
C LEU A 73 -6.56 16.74 8.67
N PRO A 74 -5.43 16.88 9.38
CA PRO A 74 -4.13 16.56 8.81
C PRO A 74 -4.02 15.02 8.67
N PHE A 75 -3.20 14.57 7.74
CA PHE A 75 -2.89 13.14 7.53
C PHE A 75 -4.07 12.24 7.13
N LEU A 76 -4.99 12.74 6.31
CA LEU A 76 -6.16 11.99 5.86
C LEU A 76 -5.81 10.72 5.08
N THR A 77 -4.83 10.79 4.18
CA THR A 77 -4.51 9.62 3.33
C THR A 77 -3.89 8.49 4.15
N THR A 78 -3.02 8.82 5.10
CA THR A 78 -2.45 7.89 6.09
C THR A 78 -3.54 7.27 6.94
N GLY A 79 -4.48 8.07 7.45
CA GLY A 79 -5.61 7.56 8.23
C GLY A 79 -6.45 6.54 7.47
N ILE A 80 -6.79 6.82 6.21
CA ILE A 80 -7.53 5.91 5.34
C ILE A 80 -6.74 4.61 5.14
N PHE A 81 -5.46 4.69 4.82
CA PHE A 81 -4.62 3.50 4.60
C PHE A 81 -4.43 2.65 5.86
N VAL A 82 -4.34 3.27 7.03
CA VAL A 82 -4.31 2.54 8.32
C VAL A 82 -5.61 1.75 8.52
N LEU A 83 -6.77 2.39 8.30
CA LEU A 83 -8.06 1.71 8.41
C LEU A 83 -8.21 0.57 7.41
N MET A 84 -7.80 0.78 6.15
CA MET A 84 -7.82 -0.27 5.13
C MET A 84 -6.88 -1.43 5.49
N THR A 85 -5.68 -1.13 5.99
CA THR A 85 -4.74 -2.16 6.44
C THR A 85 -5.34 -3.00 7.56
N LEU A 86 -5.99 -2.34 8.52
CA LEU A 86 -6.65 -3.00 9.65
C LEU A 86 -7.82 -3.86 9.17
N ALA A 87 -8.62 -3.36 8.22
CA ALA A 87 -9.69 -4.13 7.59
C ALA A 87 -9.16 -5.38 6.86
N VAL A 88 -8.13 -5.24 6.02
CA VAL A 88 -7.50 -6.36 5.30
C VAL A 88 -6.93 -7.39 6.28
N PHE A 89 -6.29 -6.92 7.36
CA PHE A 89 -5.76 -7.76 8.42
C PHE A 89 -6.87 -8.56 9.11
N LEU A 90 -7.98 -7.91 9.49
CA LEU A 90 -9.12 -8.58 10.11
C LEU A 90 -9.78 -9.60 9.17
N VAL A 91 -9.95 -9.26 7.89
CA VAL A 91 -10.51 -10.16 6.88
C VAL A 91 -9.65 -11.41 6.71
N HIS A 92 -8.33 -11.25 6.57
CA HIS A 92 -7.42 -12.39 6.46
C HIS A 92 -7.40 -13.24 7.72
N ARG A 93 -7.43 -12.60 8.91
CA ARG A 93 -7.50 -13.31 10.18
C ARG A 93 -8.78 -14.12 10.34
N ARG A 94 -9.89 -13.70 9.75
CA ARG A 94 -11.18 -14.40 9.79
C ARG A 94 -11.29 -15.50 8.73
N LEU A 95 -10.65 -15.34 7.57
CA LEU A 95 -10.66 -16.32 6.47
C LEU A 95 -9.69 -17.50 6.67
N LEU A 96 -8.70 -17.35 7.56
CA LEU A 96 -7.71 -18.39 7.88
C LEU A 96 -8.03 -19.15 9.18
N VAL A 97 -9.23 -18.98 9.74
CA VAL A 97 -9.80 -19.79 10.83
C VAL A 97 -10.77 -20.78 10.22
#